data_AF-U2BCJ0-F1
#
_entry.id   AF-U2BCJ0-F1
#
_cell.length_a   1.000
_cell.length_b   1.000
_cell.length_c   1.000
_cell.angle_alpha   90.00
_cell.angle_beta   90.00
_cell.angle_gamma   90.00
#
_symmetry.space_group_name_H-M   'P 1'
#
loop_
_entity.id
_entity.type
_entity.pdbx_description
1 polymer ?
#
loop_
_entity_poly.entity_id
_entity_poly.type
_entity_poly.pdbx_seq_one_letter_code
_entity_poly.pdbx_strand_id
1 'polypeptide(L)'
;MNTAAIRQLIDRARQHEAGSQALAQFLQTQLERLHPAIRLPAENAGATLNAFVVAYIEQVPDVLDAAATVASEAGIERVIRPVLQVAEQFFLQPPALMAGHNGLEGLLDEAYLAHRLVEEVNDRYIGHLGQPLIPLDTTRANLIAHQLIGEPFANQLDEAVHHALAGLLDDASFAQPSVQAYRERLAAPGTVAAWQRWPCLSQRLGVELRLPQER
;
A
#
# COMPACT_ATOMS: atom_id res chain seq x y z
N MET A 1 -4.79 -12.84 11.04
CA MET A 1 -4.00 -12.31 9.94
C MET A 1 -2.63 -12.96 10.01
N ASN A 2 -2.15 -13.53 8.91
CA ASN A 2 -0.90 -14.27 8.82
C ASN A 2 0.13 -13.46 8.02
N THR A 3 0.50 -12.28 8.52
CA THR A 3 1.56 -11.45 7.92
C THR A 3 2.92 -12.14 7.94
N ALA A 4 3.12 -13.14 8.81
CA ALA A 4 4.30 -14.01 8.77
C ALA A 4 4.39 -14.82 7.46
N ALA A 5 3.27 -15.32 6.93
CA ALA A 5 3.26 -15.99 5.63
C ALA A 5 3.58 -15.04 4.48
N ILE A 6 3.09 -13.79 4.54
CA ILE A 6 3.42 -12.75 3.55
C ILE A 6 4.92 -12.45 3.58
N ARG A 7 5.52 -12.28 4.77
CA ARG A 7 6.97 -12.09 4.92
C ARG A 7 7.77 -13.25 4.31
N GLN A 8 7.37 -14.49 4.58
CA GLN A 8 8.01 -15.67 3.99
C GLN A 8 7.89 -15.73 2.46
N LEU A 9 6.74 -15.31 1.91
CA LEU A 9 6.53 -15.23 0.47
C LEU A 9 7.49 -14.20 -0.17
N ILE A 10 7.58 -13.01 0.42
CA ILE A 10 8.48 -11.94 -0.01
C ILE A 10 9.94 -12.40 0.06
N ASP A 11 10.36 -13.02 1.16
CA ASP A 11 11.73 -13.54 1.32
C ASP A 11 12.09 -14.57 0.24
N ARG A 12 11.17 -15.48 -0.10
CA ARG A 12 11.37 -16.46 -1.18
C ARG A 12 11.49 -15.78 -2.54
N ALA A 13 10.64 -14.79 -2.83
CA ALA A 13 10.69 -14.04 -4.08
C ALA A 13 12.02 -13.28 -4.23
N ARG A 14 12.54 -12.70 -3.14
CA ARG A 14 13.86 -12.05 -3.12
C ARG A 14 15.00 -13.03 -3.39
N GLN A 15 14.97 -14.21 -2.78
CA GLN A 15 15.97 -15.24 -3.02
C GLN A 15 15.96 -15.71 -4.48
N HIS A 16 14.77 -15.83 -5.08
CA HIS A 16 14.65 -16.15 -6.50
C HIS A 16 15.19 -15.05 -7.41
N GLU A 17 14.93 -13.77 -7.08
CA GLU A 17 15.38 -12.63 -7.88
C GLU A 17 16.91 -12.55 -7.99
N ALA A 18 17.65 -12.98 -6.96
CA ALA A 18 19.11 -13.04 -7.01
C ALA A 18 19.64 -13.91 -8.17
N GLY A 19 18.85 -14.88 -8.64
CA GLY A 19 19.17 -15.73 -9.79
C GLY A 19 18.51 -15.29 -11.10
N SER A 20 17.29 -14.76 -11.08
CA SER A 20 16.53 -14.44 -12.30
C SER A 20 16.78 -13.03 -12.85
N GLN A 21 17.08 -12.04 -11.98
CA GLN A 21 17.15 -10.62 -12.35
C GLN A 21 15.91 -10.11 -13.12
N ALA A 22 14.75 -10.73 -12.89
CA ALA A 22 13.54 -10.48 -13.67
C ALA A 22 12.96 -9.10 -13.34
N LEU A 23 12.90 -8.75 -12.05
CA LEU A 23 12.48 -7.42 -11.62
C LEU A 23 13.42 -6.34 -12.17
N ALA A 24 14.74 -6.57 -12.12
CA ALA A 24 15.70 -5.61 -12.64
C ALA A 24 15.51 -5.34 -14.14
N GLN A 25 15.25 -6.38 -14.94
CA GLN A 25 14.96 -6.26 -16.37
C GLN A 25 13.63 -5.56 -16.62
N PHE A 26 12.57 -5.94 -15.90
CA PHE A 26 11.27 -5.28 -15.96
C PHE A 26 11.39 -3.78 -15.68
N LEU A 27 12.03 -3.40 -14.58
CA LEU A 27 12.18 -1.99 -14.20
C LEU A 27 13.06 -1.20 -15.17
N GLN A 28 14.04 -1.83 -15.81
CA GLN A 28 14.82 -1.17 -16.85
C GLN A 28 13.95 -0.79 -18.05
N THR A 29 12.99 -1.63 -18.44
CA THR A 29 12.03 -1.30 -19.51
C THR A 29 11.06 -0.18 -19.12
N GLN A 30 10.67 -0.12 -17.83
CA GLN A 30 9.78 0.92 -17.32
C GLN A 30 10.49 2.27 -17.12
N LEU A 31 11.80 2.26 -16.85
CA LEU A 31 12.60 3.48 -16.64
C LEU A 31 12.49 4.46 -17.81
N GLU A 32 12.42 3.96 -19.04
CA GLU A 32 12.32 4.78 -20.26
C GLU A 32 10.92 5.38 -20.46
N ARG A 33 9.90 4.80 -19.82
CA ARG A 33 8.48 5.16 -19.96
C ARG A 33 7.95 5.90 -18.72
N LEU A 34 8.83 6.15 -17.76
CA LEU A 34 8.51 6.78 -16.49
C LEU A 34 8.08 8.23 -16.72
N HIS A 35 6.96 8.61 -16.12
CA HIS A 35 6.43 9.96 -16.30
C HIS A 35 7.44 11.01 -15.79
N PRO A 36 7.66 12.13 -16.52
CA PRO A 36 8.66 13.13 -16.13
C PRO A 36 8.47 13.75 -14.74
N ALA A 37 7.29 13.63 -14.13
CA ALA A 37 7.05 14.10 -12.76
C ALA A 37 7.75 13.24 -11.69
N ILE A 38 8.11 11.99 -12.03
CA ILE A 38 8.83 11.07 -11.14
C ILE A 38 10.33 11.29 -11.38
N ARG A 39 11.02 11.83 -10.37
CA ARG A 39 12.45 12.11 -10.45
C ARG A 39 13.23 11.02 -9.74
N LEU A 40 14.16 10.42 -10.47
CA LEU A 40 15.15 9.48 -9.97
C LEU A 40 16.54 10.13 -10.07
N PRO A 41 17.51 9.76 -9.20
CA PRO A 41 18.86 10.28 -9.31
C PRO A 41 19.53 9.75 -10.59
N ALA A 42 20.20 10.64 -11.35
CA ALA A 42 20.71 10.33 -12.69
C ALA A 42 21.77 9.23 -12.69
N GLU A 43 22.59 9.13 -11.65
CA GLU A 43 23.73 8.22 -11.58
C GLU A 43 23.34 6.77 -11.23
N ASN A 44 22.15 6.55 -10.67
CA ASN A 44 21.72 5.23 -10.16
C ASN A 44 20.21 5.00 -10.27
N ALA A 45 19.57 5.57 -11.30
CA ALA A 45 18.10 5.57 -11.44
C ALA A 45 17.49 4.16 -11.36
N GLY A 46 18.05 3.18 -12.08
CA GLY A 46 17.57 1.79 -12.06
C GLY A 46 17.72 1.11 -10.69
N ALA A 47 18.86 1.31 -10.01
CA ALA A 47 19.09 0.76 -8.68
C ALA A 47 18.15 1.40 -7.63
N THR A 48 17.91 2.71 -7.75
CA THR A 48 16.97 3.45 -6.90
C THR A 48 15.54 2.94 -7.09
N LEU A 49 15.13 2.73 -8.35
CA LEU A 49 13.80 2.22 -8.67
C LEU A 49 13.60 0.79 -8.16
N ASN A 50 14.62 -0.07 -8.29
CA ASN A 50 14.60 -1.42 -7.74
C ASN A 50 14.48 -1.40 -6.21
N ALA A 51 15.32 -0.60 -5.53
CA ALA A 51 15.24 -0.44 -4.08
C ALA A 51 13.86 0.09 -3.62
N PHE A 52 13.26 1.00 -4.39
CA PHE A 52 11.90 1.48 -4.15
C PHE A 52 10.88 0.34 -4.22
N VAL A 53 10.87 -0.45 -5.30
CA VAL A 53 9.90 -1.54 -5.47
C VAL A 53 10.06 -2.61 -4.40
N VAL A 54 11.29 -3.02 -4.09
CA VAL A 54 11.54 -3.99 -3.02
C VAL A 54 11.01 -3.47 -1.69
N ALA A 55 11.33 -2.22 -1.34
CA ALA A 55 10.87 -1.64 -0.09
C ALA A 55 9.34 -1.45 -0.04
N TYR A 56 8.71 -1.15 -1.19
CA TYR A 56 7.25 -1.03 -1.33
C TYR A 56 6.55 -2.35 -1.04
N ILE A 57 7.08 -3.45 -1.58
CA ILE A 57 6.60 -4.81 -1.33
C ILE A 57 6.83 -5.21 0.13
N GLU A 58 8.05 -5.01 0.63
CA GLU A 58 8.45 -5.36 2.01
C GLU A 58 7.67 -4.59 3.08
N GLN A 59 7.14 -3.42 2.75
CA GLN A 59 6.38 -2.62 3.71
C GLN A 59 5.01 -3.22 4.03
N VAL A 60 4.41 -4.00 3.11
CA VAL A 60 3.01 -4.44 3.23
C VAL A 60 2.70 -5.17 4.54
N PRO A 61 3.47 -6.21 4.97
CA PRO A 61 3.21 -6.89 6.24
C PRO A 61 3.17 -5.94 7.44
N ASP A 62 4.05 -4.94 7.46
CA ASP A 62 4.14 -3.98 8.56
C ASP A 62 2.95 -3.01 8.57
N VAL A 63 2.47 -2.60 7.39
CA VAL A 63 1.23 -1.79 7.27
C VAL A 63 0.03 -2.56 7.78
N LEU A 64 -0.10 -3.83 7.38
CA LEU A 64 -1.22 -4.67 7.81
C LEU A 64 -1.19 -4.90 9.32
N ASP A 65 -0.02 -5.18 9.91
CA ASP A 65 0.14 -5.34 11.36
C ASP A 65 -0.19 -4.04 12.12
N ALA A 66 0.24 -2.89 11.60
CA ALA A 66 -0.08 -1.58 12.16
C ALA A 66 -1.60 -1.30 12.10
N ALA A 67 -2.22 -1.56 10.95
CA ALA A 67 -3.66 -1.39 10.76
C ALA A 67 -4.48 -2.27 11.73
N ALA A 68 -4.07 -3.53 11.92
CA ALA A 68 -4.72 -4.45 12.86
C ALA A 68 -4.59 -3.96 14.31
N THR A 69 -3.40 -3.47 14.68
CA THR A 69 -3.14 -2.91 16.01
C THR A 69 -4.02 -1.69 16.27
N VAL A 70 -4.04 -0.73 15.34
CA VAL A 70 -4.88 0.47 15.44
C VAL A 70 -6.36 0.11 15.53
N ALA A 71 -6.84 -0.83 14.70
CA ALA A 71 -8.23 -1.26 14.73
C ALA A 71 -8.62 -1.92 16.06
N SER A 72 -7.72 -2.70 16.66
CA SER A 72 -7.92 -3.32 17.97
C SER A 72 -7.95 -2.27 19.08
N GLU A 73 -6.99 -1.35 19.11
CA GLU A 73 -6.95 -0.25 20.07
C GLU A 73 -8.18 0.65 19.96
N ALA A 74 -8.68 0.88 18.76
CA ALA A 74 -9.86 1.68 18.46
C ALA A 74 -11.19 0.95 18.76
N GLY A 75 -11.16 -0.37 19.04
CA GLY A 75 -12.37 -1.16 19.24
C GLY A 75 -13.21 -1.36 17.97
N ILE A 76 -12.60 -1.17 16.79
CA ILE A 76 -13.24 -1.32 15.47
C ILE A 76 -12.73 -2.56 14.72
N GLU A 77 -12.01 -3.44 15.41
CA GLU A 77 -11.39 -4.64 14.84
C GLU A 77 -12.38 -5.48 14.02
N ARG A 78 -13.64 -5.61 14.48
CA ARG A 78 -14.68 -6.35 13.77
C ARG A 78 -14.98 -5.79 12.37
N VAL A 79 -14.84 -4.48 12.19
CA VAL A 79 -15.09 -3.77 10.93
C VAL A 79 -13.87 -3.82 10.02
N ILE A 80 -12.67 -3.68 10.58
CA ILE A 80 -11.42 -3.59 9.80
C ILE A 80 -10.83 -4.96 9.46
N ARG A 81 -11.00 -5.97 10.32
CA ARG A 81 -10.44 -7.31 10.11
C ARG A 81 -10.83 -7.94 8.76
N PRO A 82 -12.10 -7.88 8.28
CA PRO A 82 -12.45 -8.36 6.95
C PRO A 82 -11.67 -7.67 5.83
N VAL A 83 -11.42 -6.36 5.96
CA VAL A 83 -10.63 -5.60 4.99
C VAL A 83 -9.18 -6.08 4.97
N LEU A 84 -8.55 -6.22 6.14
CA LEU A 84 -7.16 -6.70 6.20
C LEU A 84 -7.00 -8.14 5.71
N GLN A 85 -8.05 -8.97 5.86
CA GLN A 85 -8.09 -10.31 5.29
C GLN A 85 -8.13 -10.31 3.76
N VAL A 86 -8.77 -9.32 3.14
CA VAL A 86 -8.73 -9.16 1.67
C VAL A 86 -7.30 -8.84 1.21
N ALA A 87 -6.61 -7.91 1.88
CA ALA A 87 -5.21 -7.62 1.56
C ALA A 87 -4.31 -8.87 1.73
N GLU A 88 -4.51 -9.63 2.80
CA GLU A 88 -3.81 -10.91 3.01
C GLU A 88 -4.10 -11.92 1.89
N GLN A 89 -5.35 -12.01 1.44
CA GLN A 89 -5.76 -12.91 0.37
C GLN A 89 -5.11 -12.56 -0.98
N PHE A 90 -4.90 -11.28 -1.30
CA PHE A 90 -4.18 -10.92 -2.52
C PHE A 90 -2.81 -11.59 -2.63
N PHE A 91 -2.10 -11.74 -1.51
CA PHE A 91 -0.79 -12.41 -1.48
C PHE A 91 -0.87 -13.94 -1.44
N LEU A 92 -1.80 -14.49 -0.67
CA LEU A 92 -1.85 -15.94 -0.43
C LEU A 92 -2.67 -16.70 -1.49
N GLN A 93 -3.60 -16.01 -2.13
CA GLN A 93 -4.52 -16.52 -3.15
C GLN A 93 -4.75 -15.43 -4.20
N PRO A 94 -3.72 -15.08 -4.99
CA PRO A 94 -3.83 -14.01 -5.97
C PRO A 94 -4.98 -14.28 -6.96
N PRO A 95 -5.80 -13.27 -7.29
CA PRO A 95 -6.85 -13.37 -8.29
C PRO A 95 -6.36 -13.96 -9.61
N ALA A 96 -7.26 -14.63 -10.35
CA ALA A 96 -6.94 -15.19 -11.67
C ALA A 96 -6.43 -14.13 -12.67
N LEU A 97 -6.80 -12.86 -12.46
CA LEU A 97 -6.30 -11.70 -13.20
C LEU A 97 -4.77 -11.56 -13.14
N MET A 98 -4.12 -12.08 -12.09
CA MET A 98 -2.68 -12.01 -11.84
C MET A 98 -1.95 -13.29 -12.29
N ALA A 99 -2.66 -14.20 -12.97
CA ALA A 99 -2.07 -15.45 -13.44
C ALA A 99 -0.93 -15.19 -14.44
N GLY A 100 0.26 -15.70 -14.10
CA GLY A 100 1.46 -15.58 -14.93
C GLY A 100 2.49 -14.59 -14.39
N HIS A 101 2.12 -13.73 -13.45
CA HIS A 101 3.05 -12.84 -12.77
C HIS A 101 3.71 -13.60 -11.61
N ASN A 102 5.04 -13.58 -11.54
CA ASN A 102 5.80 -14.40 -10.59
C ASN A 102 6.97 -13.62 -10.00
N GLY A 103 7.46 -14.06 -8.84
CA GLY A 103 8.60 -13.42 -8.17
C GLY A 103 8.26 -12.00 -7.71
N LEU A 104 9.27 -11.13 -7.63
CA LEU A 104 9.06 -9.76 -7.14
C LEU A 104 8.25 -8.87 -8.10
N GLU A 105 8.22 -9.20 -9.39
CA GLU A 105 7.38 -8.48 -10.36
C GLU A 105 5.90 -8.69 -10.05
N GLY A 106 5.45 -9.94 -9.83
CA GLY A 106 4.07 -10.19 -9.39
C GLY A 106 3.75 -9.55 -8.05
N LEU A 107 4.68 -9.67 -7.08
CA LEU A 107 4.50 -9.07 -5.76
C LEU A 107 4.35 -7.55 -5.77
N LEU A 108 4.80 -6.84 -6.82
CA LEU A 108 4.51 -5.42 -6.99
C LEU A 108 3.00 -5.18 -7.12
N ASP A 109 2.29 -6.02 -7.87
CA ASP A 109 0.85 -5.90 -8.09
C ASP A 109 0.08 -6.23 -6.80
N GLU A 110 0.48 -7.29 -6.08
CA GLU A 110 -0.15 -7.63 -4.80
C GLU A 110 0.12 -6.55 -3.74
N ALA A 111 1.32 -5.98 -3.74
CA ALA A 111 1.65 -4.85 -2.86
C ALA A 111 0.83 -3.62 -3.20
N TYR A 112 0.64 -3.33 -4.49
CA TYR A 112 -0.21 -2.24 -4.93
C TYR A 112 -1.64 -2.39 -4.44
N LEU A 113 -2.23 -3.58 -4.61
CA LEU A 113 -3.58 -3.87 -4.11
C LEU A 113 -3.70 -3.65 -2.60
N ALA A 114 -2.74 -4.13 -1.81
CA ALA A 114 -2.78 -3.97 -0.35
C ALA A 114 -2.63 -2.52 0.10
N HIS A 115 -1.69 -1.76 -0.49
CA HIS A 115 -1.52 -0.34 -0.17
C HIS A 115 -2.70 0.50 -0.64
N ARG A 116 -3.26 0.22 -1.82
CA ARG A 116 -4.46 0.89 -2.34
C ARG A 116 -5.70 0.59 -1.49
N LEU A 117 -5.84 -0.63 -0.99
CA LEU A 117 -6.90 -1.00 -0.05
C LEU A 117 -6.80 -0.19 1.25
N VAL A 118 -5.59 -0.06 1.81
CA VAL A 118 -5.34 0.75 3.02
C VAL A 118 -5.62 2.22 2.77
N GLU A 119 -5.22 2.74 1.61
CA GLU A 119 -5.49 4.12 1.20
C GLU A 119 -6.99 4.39 1.07
N GLU A 120 -7.75 3.52 0.40
CA GLU A 120 -9.20 3.67 0.23
C GLU A 120 -9.94 3.58 1.59
N VAL A 121 -9.47 2.73 2.52
CA VAL A 121 -9.99 2.75 3.91
C VAL A 121 -9.74 4.11 4.53
N ASN A 122 -8.51 4.63 4.46
CA ASN A 122 -8.18 5.93 4.99
C ASN A 122 -9.02 7.06 4.39
N ASP A 123 -9.23 7.06 3.08
CA ASP A 123 -10.05 8.06 2.38
C ASP A 123 -11.50 8.05 2.90
N ARG A 124 -12.09 6.87 3.14
CA ARG A 124 -13.42 6.76 3.73
C ARG A 124 -13.45 7.29 5.17
N TYR A 125 -12.44 7.00 5.98
CA TYR A 125 -12.35 7.52 7.35
C TYR A 125 -12.11 9.04 7.38
N ILE A 126 -11.30 9.57 6.47
CA ILE A 126 -11.11 11.02 6.28
C ILE A 126 -12.44 11.67 5.90
N GLY A 127 -13.18 11.09 4.95
CA GLY A 127 -14.48 11.61 4.51
C GLY A 127 -15.52 11.68 5.64
N HIS A 128 -15.54 10.69 6.54
CA HIS A 128 -16.54 10.61 7.62
C HIS A 128 -16.10 11.29 8.93
N LEU A 129 -14.81 11.26 9.26
CA LEU A 129 -14.29 11.67 10.58
C LEU A 129 -13.28 12.82 10.49
N GLY A 130 -12.90 13.25 9.28
CA GLY A 130 -11.92 14.32 9.04
C GLY A 130 -10.46 13.92 9.25
N GLN A 131 -10.19 12.63 9.49
CA GLN A 131 -8.85 12.12 9.81
C GLN A 131 -8.67 10.66 9.35
N PRO A 132 -7.45 10.25 8.94
CA PRO A 132 -7.17 8.89 8.54
C PRO A 132 -7.22 7.92 9.73
N LEU A 133 -7.53 6.66 9.45
CA LEU A 133 -7.44 5.60 10.44
C LEU A 133 -5.97 5.20 10.68
N ILE A 134 -5.22 5.03 9.58
CA ILE A 134 -3.82 4.61 9.56
C ILE A 134 -2.99 5.82 9.09
N PRO A 135 -2.12 6.39 9.94
CA PRO A 135 -1.36 7.60 9.60
C PRO A 135 -0.13 7.26 8.74
N LEU A 136 -0.34 6.63 7.59
CA LEU A 136 0.70 6.31 6.62
C LEU A 136 0.38 7.02 5.30
N ASP A 137 1.32 7.84 4.83
CA ASP A 137 1.24 8.43 3.50
C ASP A 137 1.77 7.43 2.45
N THR A 138 0.85 6.73 1.80
CA THR A 138 1.12 5.80 0.69
C THR A 138 0.94 6.45 -0.68
N THR A 139 0.33 7.63 -0.77
CA THR A 139 -0.21 8.16 -2.04
C THR A 139 0.87 8.37 -3.09
N ARG A 140 2.02 8.93 -2.72
CA ARG A 140 3.13 9.11 -3.67
C ARG A 140 3.74 7.78 -4.10
N ALA A 141 3.84 6.82 -3.19
CA ALA A 141 4.36 5.49 -3.51
C ALA A 141 3.38 4.72 -4.43
N ASN A 142 2.07 4.82 -4.16
CA ASN A 142 1.01 4.22 -4.97
C ASN A 142 1.00 4.78 -6.39
N LEU A 143 1.15 6.10 -6.58
CA LEU A 143 1.22 6.70 -7.92
C LEU A 143 2.43 6.19 -8.73
N ILE A 144 3.56 5.96 -8.08
CA ILE A 144 4.76 5.43 -8.74
C ILE A 144 4.56 3.95 -9.07
N ALA A 145 4.03 3.16 -8.13
CA ALA A 145 3.69 1.76 -8.37
C ALA A 145 2.66 1.62 -9.50
N HIS A 146 1.59 2.42 -9.51
CA HIS A 146 0.59 2.47 -10.58
C HIS A 146 1.23 2.73 -11.95
N GLN A 147 2.12 3.72 -12.05
CA GLN A 147 2.85 4.01 -13.29
C GLN A 147 3.75 2.84 -13.73
N LEU A 148 4.39 2.15 -12.78
CA LEU A 148 5.27 1.00 -13.07
C LEU A 148 4.49 -0.23 -13.55
N ILE A 149 3.35 -0.50 -12.93
CA ILE A 149 2.42 -1.56 -13.33
C ILE A 149 1.86 -1.25 -14.72
N GLY A 150 1.51 0.01 -14.95
CA GLY A 150 1.08 0.53 -16.23
C GLY A 150 -0.39 0.27 -16.54
N GLU A 151 -0.89 1.00 -17.54
CA GLU A 151 -2.27 0.92 -18.00
C GLU A 151 -2.42 -0.06 -19.18
N PRO A 152 -3.55 -0.81 -19.27
CA PRO A 152 -4.79 -0.65 -18.49
C PRO A 152 -4.83 -1.44 -17.17
N PHE A 153 -3.78 -2.21 -16.86
CA PHE A 153 -3.81 -3.19 -15.76
C PHE A 153 -3.93 -2.54 -14.38
N ALA A 154 -3.19 -1.46 -14.10
CA ALA A 154 -3.27 -0.74 -12.83
C ALA A 154 -4.70 -0.24 -12.52
N ASN A 155 -5.43 0.21 -13.53
CA ASN A 155 -6.84 0.64 -13.37
C ASN A 155 -7.77 -0.53 -13.06
N GLN A 156 -7.49 -1.74 -13.54
CA GLN A 156 -8.25 -2.94 -13.17
C GLN A 156 -8.01 -3.33 -11.71
N LEU A 157 -6.79 -3.13 -11.21
CA LEU A 157 -6.47 -3.33 -9.80
C LEU A 157 -7.21 -2.33 -8.90
N ASP A 158 -7.29 -1.05 -9.31
CA ASP A 158 -8.07 -0.02 -8.61
C ASP A 158 -9.55 -0.40 -8.50
N GLU A 159 -10.16 -0.83 -9.61
CA GLU A 159 -11.56 -1.29 -9.62
C GLU A 159 -11.76 -2.52 -8.74
N ALA A 160 -10.81 -3.47 -8.73
CA ALA A 160 -10.88 -4.64 -7.86
C ALA A 160 -10.88 -4.26 -6.37
N VAL A 161 -10.06 -3.28 -5.97
CA VAL A 161 -10.05 -2.73 -4.61
C VAL A 161 -11.38 -2.05 -4.28
N HIS A 162 -11.89 -1.22 -5.18
CA HIS A 162 -13.15 -0.52 -4.97
C HIS A 162 -14.31 -1.50 -4.76
N HIS A 163 -14.40 -2.53 -5.60
CA HIS A 163 -15.38 -3.60 -5.46
C HIS A 163 -15.23 -4.40 -4.17
N ALA A 164 -13.99 -4.73 -3.77
CA ALA A 164 -13.74 -5.46 -2.54
C ALA A 164 -14.22 -4.69 -1.29
N LEU A 165 -14.09 -3.35 -1.30
CA LEU A 165 -14.49 -2.51 -0.17
C LEU A 165 -15.95 -2.09 -0.18
N ALA A 166 -16.61 -2.03 -1.35
CA ALA A 166 -18.02 -1.67 -1.46
C ALA A 166 -18.94 -2.55 -0.59
N GLY A 167 -18.59 -3.83 -0.39
CA GLY A 167 -19.34 -4.76 0.46
C GLY A 167 -18.89 -4.82 1.93
N LEU A 168 -17.78 -4.16 2.30
CA LEU A 168 -17.14 -4.31 3.62
C LEU A 168 -17.23 -3.07 4.51
N LEU A 169 -17.29 -1.88 3.92
CA LEU A 169 -17.37 -0.60 4.63
C LEU A 169 -18.50 0.25 4.07
N ASP A 170 -19.67 0.16 4.70
CA ASP A 170 -20.85 0.98 4.43
C ASP A 170 -21.01 2.13 5.44
N ASP A 171 -21.92 3.07 5.18
CA ASP A 171 -22.18 4.21 6.09
C ASP A 171 -22.56 3.75 7.51
N ALA A 172 -23.22 2.59 7.63
CA ALA A 172 -23.59 2.01 8.92
C ALA A 172 -22.35 1.58 9.73
N SER A 173 -21.26 1.21 9.08
CA SER A 173 -19.98 0.89 9.71
C SER A 173 -19.39 2.11 10.43
N PHE A 174 -19.58 3.32 9.90
CA PHE A 174 -19.10 4.58 10.49
C PHE A 174 -20.03 5.14 11.58
N ALA A 175 -21.29 4.72 11.63
CA ALA A 175 -22.24 5.10 12.67
C ALA A 175 -22.07 4.33 13.99
N GLN A 176 -21.16 3.35 14.06
CA GLN A 176 -20.97 2.54 15.26
C GLN A 176 -20.43 3.37 16.44
N PRO A 177 -20.92 3.16 17.67
CA PRO A 177 -20.43 3.87 18.86
C PRO A 177 -18.91 3.75 19.09
N SER A 178 -18.31 2.61 18.70
CA SER A 178 -16.86 2.40 18.77
C SER A 178 -16.08 3.34 17.84
N VAL A 179 -16.59 3.59 16.63
CA VAL A 179 -15.99 4.54 15.67
C VAL A 179 -16.08 5.96 16.21
N GLN A 180 -17.20 6.33 16.84
CA GLN A 180 -17.34 7.67 17.42
C GLN A 180 -16.51 7.87 18.69
N ALA A 181 -16.41 6.85 19.55
CA ALA A 181 -15.49 6.88 20.69
C ALA A 181 -14.03 6.99 20.22
N TYR A 182 -13.66 6.31 19.13
CA TYR A 182 -12.34 6.44 18.53
C TYR A 182 -12.09 7.86 17.98
N ARG A 183 -13.07 8.49 17.34
CA ARG A 183 -12.98 9.90 16.89
C ARG A 183 -12.64 10.85 18.04
N GLU A 184 -13.32 10.70 19.17
CA GLU A 184 -13.07 11.52 20.37
C GLU A 184 -11.67 11.30 20.94
N ARG A 185 -11.18 10.07 20.89
CA ARG A 185 -9.86 9.68 21.40
C ARG A 185 -8.71 10.13 20.48
N LEU A 186 -8.94 10.18 19.17
CA LEU A 186 -8.01 10.70 18.18
C LEU A 186 -7.77 12.22 18.31
N ALA A 187 -8.78 12.97 18.77
CA ALA A 187 -8.64 14.39 19.08
C ALA A 187 -7.76 14.68 20.32
N ALA A 188 -7.34 13.64 21.06
CA ALA A 188 -6.49 13.78 22.23
C ALA A 188 -4.99 13.91 21.84
N PRO A 189 -4.25 14.88 22.41
CA PRO A 189 -2.89 15.24 21.96
C PRO A 189 -1.80 14.16 22.13
N GLY A 190 -2.07 13.06 22.84
CA GLY A 190 -1.10 11.99 23.10
C GLY A 190 -0.93 10.96 21.98
N THR A 191 -1.95 10.78 21.15
CA THR A 191 -1.99 9.71 20.13
C THR A 191 -1.13 10.07 18.91
N VAL A 192 -0.98 11.36 18.61
CA VAL A 192 -0.17 11.92 17.50
C VAL A 192 1.33 11.58 17.60
N ALA A 193 1.88 11.39 18.81
CA ALA A 193 3.33 11.26 19.04
C ALA A 193 3.91 9.88 18.69
N ALA A 194 3.11 8.80 18.77
CA ALA A 194 3.53 7.47 18.32
C ALA A 194 3.59 7.38 16.78
N TRP A 195 2.81 8.23 16.10
CA TRP A 195 2.53 8.15 14.68
C TRP A 195 3.45 9.00 13.80
N GLN A 196 4.09 10.03 14.36
CA GLN A 196 5.14 10.81 13.67
C GLN A 196 6.44 10.03 13.42
N ARG A 197 6.56 8.78 13.92
CA ARG A 197 7.76 7.95 13.76
C ARG A 197 7.76 7.10 12.49
N TRP A 198 6.66 7.05 11.73
CA TRP A 198 6.63 6.31 10.47
C TRP A 198 6.97 7.26 9.32
N PRO A 199 8.18 7.18 8.73
CA PRO A 199 8.55 8.10 7.67
C PRO A 199 7.94 7.63 6.34
N CYS A 200 7.48 8.58 5.52
CA CYS A 200 6.98 8.29 4.17
C CYS A 200 8.02 7.47 3.37
N LEU A 201 7.61 6.31 2.85
CA LEU A 201 8.51 5.35 2.19
C LEU A 201 9.29 6.00 1.02
N SER A 202 8.62 6.83 0.22
CA SER A 202 9.24 7.50 -0.91
C SER A 202 10.28 8.54 -0.47
N GLN A 203 10.04 9.25 0.65
CA GLN A 203 11.02 10.18 1.23
C GLN A 203 12.25 9.46 1.82
N ARG A 204 12.08 8.26 2.41
CA ARG A 204 13.20 7.47 2.94
C ARG A 204 14.17 6.99 1.85
N LEU A 205 13.67 6.78 0.64
CA LEU A 205 14.42 6.19 -0.47
C LEU A 205 14.81 7.20 -1.54
N GLY A 206 14.57 8.49 -1.31
CA GLY A 206 14.93 9.57 -2.24
C GLY A 206 14.08 9.63 -3.51
N VAL A 207 12.90 9.02 -3.51
CA VAL A 207 11.98 9.05 -4.64
C VAL A 207 10.95 10.18 -4.43
N GLU A 208 11.11 11.25 -5.20
CA GLU A 208 10.25 12.44 -5.12
C GLU A 208 9.27 12.51 -6.31
N LEU A 209 7.96 12.51 -6.01
CA LEU A 209 6.92 12.91 -6.94
C LEU A 209 6.67 14.42 -6.83
N ARG A 210 7.13 15.24 -7.78
CA ARG A 210 6.81 16.68 -7.76
C ARG A 210 5.51 16.92 -8.50
N LEU A 211 4.42 17.15 -7.75
CA LEU A 211 3.18 17.65 -8.34
C LEU A 211 3.43 19.05 -8.92
N PRO A 212 2.82 19.41 -10.06
CA PRO A 212 2.87 20.78 -10.55
C PRO A 212 2.31 21.71 -9.48
N GLN A 213 3.07 22.74 -9.08
CA GLN A 213 2.51 23.82 -8.28
C GLN A 213 1.44 24.51 -9.14
N GLU A 214 0.17 24.39 -8.73
CA GLU A 214 -0.88 25.26 -9.26
C GLU A 214 -0.45 26.70 -9.00
N ARG A 215 -0.34 27.48 -10.09
CA ARG A 215 0.02 28.91 -10.06
C ARG A 215 -1.22 29.76 -9.90
#